data_AF-A0A964ZH75-F1
#
_entry.id   AF-A0A964ZH75-F1
#
_cell.length_a   1.000
_cell.length_b   1.000
_cell.length_c   1.000
_cell.angle_alpha   90.00
_cell.angle_beta   90.00
_cell.angle_gamma   90.00
#
_symmetry.space_group_name_H-M   'P 1'
#
loop_
_entity.id
_entity.type
_entity.pdbx_description
1 polymer ?
#
loop_
_entity_poly.entity_id
_entity_poly.type
_entity_poly.pdbx_seq_one_letter_code
_entity_poly.pdbx_strand_id
1 'polypeptide(L)'
;MNRRYSRWLAGSLLALLVVVASGRIDAQQPLGNATPAIRPTEGRPSATPLLGSSSAIRPLATSITRQGDLLRFQRDIAGDAKPIVLEADRVVTWNEGGMVVFLLEGHGLAQQSVVQTRFQRAVAFVDLPRYQNTGILHASIYAEGQVRLDTSVEVQDGPRAALDLNSRGELKLRVLKGKVQRETQANDPLIVRAKQLGVGTKPVTQPATSSIAPPPGSSPPVASPPVASPP
;
A
#
# COMPACT_ATOMS: atom_id res chain seq x y z
N MET A 1 9.89 2.57 -41.14
CA MET A 1 10.62 2.47 -39.85
C MET A 1 10.20 1.21 -39.13
N ASN A 2 11.10 0.23 -39.08
CA ASN A 2 10.91 -1.08 -38.45
C ASN A 2 11.03 -0.97 -36.92
N ARG A 3 10.05 -1.50 -36.16
CA ARG A 3 10.29 -1.90 -34.77
C ARG A 3 9.95 -3.38 -34.61
N ARG A 4 11.02 -4.18 -34.54
CA ARG A 4 11.02 -5.59 -34.13
C ARG A 4 10.65 -5.63 -32.65
N TYR A 5 9.52 -6.26 -32.30
CA TYR A 5 9.22 -6.60 -30.92
C TYR A 5 9.75 -8.00 -30.64
N SER A 6 10.79 -8.05 -29.81
CA SER A 6 11.42 -9.26 -29.31
C SER A 6 10.43 -10.07 -28.46
N ARG A 7 10.38 -11.36 -28.78
CA ARG A 7 9.72 -12.42 -28.00
C ARG A 7 10.41 -12.50 -26.63
N TRP A 8 9.66 -12.34 -25.54
CA TRP A 8 10.08 -12.79 -24.22
C TRP A 8 9.20 -13.97 -23.79
N LEU A 9 9.90 -14.97 -23.26
CA LEU A 9 9.46 -16.32 -22.96
C LEU A 9 8.48 -16.36 -21.77
N ALA A 10 7.49 -17.23 -21.95
CA ALA A 10 6.87 -18.10 -20.96
C ALA A 10 6.67 -17.50 -19.55
N GLY A 11 5.55 -16.79 -19.39
CA GLY A 11 5.06 -16.36 -18.09
C GLY A 11 4.63 -17.54 -17.24
N SER A 12 5.16 -17.58 -16.01
CA SER A 12 4.55 -18.31 -14.91
C SER A 12 3.11 -17.85 -14.73
N LEU A 13 2.17 -18.79 -14.88
CA LEU A 13 0.80 -18.65 -14.46
C LEU A 13 0.77 -18.36 -12.94
N LEU A 14 0.34 -17.16 -12.57
CA LEU A 14 -0.25 -16.96 -11.24
C LEU A 14 -1.62 -16.33 -11.45
N ALA A 15 -2.63 -17.17 -11.26
CA ALA A 15 -4.04 -16.82 -11.37
C ALA A 15 -4.37 -15.80 -10.28
N LEU A 16 -4.42 -14.52 -10.65
CA LEU A 16 -5.07 -13.50 -9.85
C LEU A 16 -6.57 -13.84 -9.84
N LEU A 17 -7.08 -14.28 -8.68
CA LEU A 17 -8.49 -14.62 -8.50
C LEU A 17 -9.29 -13.32 -8.43
N VAL A 18 -9.75 -12.85 -9.59
CA VAL A 18 -10.65 -11.71 -9.71
C VAL A 18 -12.04 -12.17 -9.28
N VAL A 19 -12.43 -11.88 -8.05
CA VAL A 19 -13.82 -12.09 -7.61
C VAL A 19 -14.68 -10.96 -8.19
N VAL A 20 -15.30 -11.24 -9.34
CA VAL A 20 -16.38 -10.40 -9.89
C VAL A 20 -17.66 -10.76 -9.14
N ALA A 21 -17.91 -10.09 -8.01
CA ALA A 21 -19.15 -10.23 -7.28
C ALA A 21 -20.30 -9.52 -8.03
N SER A 22 -20.94 -10.24 -8.94
CA SER A 22 -22.26 -9.87 -9.48
C SER A 22 -23.33 -10.40 -8.53
N GLY A 23 -23.52 -9.74 -7.38
CA GLY A 23 -24.50 -10.10 -6.38
C GLY A 23 -25.73 -9.20 -6.46
N ARG A 24 -26.88 -9.80 -6.75
CA ARG A 24 -28.20 -9.17 -6.81
C ARG A 24 -28.59 -8.60 -5.45
N ILE A 25 -29.27 -7.45 -5.48
CA ILE A 25 -29.95 -6.84 -4.35
C ILE A 25 -31.19 -7.69 -4.08
N ASP A 26 -31.15 -8.55 -3.06
CA ASP A 26 -32.36 -9.16 -2.51
C ASP A 26 -32.86 -8.29 -1.36
N ALA A 27 -34.08 -7.79 -1.54
CA ALA A 27 -34.79 -7.02 -0.55
C ALA A 27 -35.39 -8.00 0.48
N GLN A 28 -34.93 -7.94 1.72
CA GLN A 28 -35.59 -8.62 2.83
C GLN A 28 -35.66 -7.72 4.06
N GLN A 29 -36.79 -7.02 4.19
CA GLN A 29 -37.37 -6.73 5.49
C GLN A 29 -38.29 -7.91 5.85
N PRO A 30 -38.30 -8.37 7.11
CA PRO A 30 -39.36 -7.87 7.99
C PRO A 30 -38.97 -7.66 9.46
N LEU A 31 -39.88 -6.93 10.12
CA LEU A 31 -39.98 -6.57 11.53
C LEU A 31 -39.70 -7.71 12.53
N GLY A 32 -39.07 -7.36 13.66
CA GLY A 32 -39.04 -8.17 14.87
C GLY A 32 -38.81 -7.31 16.12
N ASN A 33 -39.90 -7.01 16.83
CA ASN A 33 -39.92 -6.43 18.16
C ASN A 33 -39.09 -7.24 19.17
N ALA A 34 -38.34 -6.56 20.07
CA ALA A 34 -38.27 -6.90 21.49
C ALA A 34 -37.44 -5.87 22.27
N THR A 35 -38.14 -5.03 23.05
CA THR A 35 -37.57 -4.37 24.24
C THR A 35 -37.48 -5.42 25.36
N PRO A 36 -36.39 -5.46 26.14
CA PRO A 36 -36.62 -5.37 27.58
C PRO A 36 -35.54 -4.62 28.38
N ALA A 37 -36.06 -3.90 29.38
CA ALA A 37 -35.62 -3.83 30.77
C ALA A 37 -34.26 -3.19 31.12
N ILE A 38 -34.41 -2.00 31.71
CA ILE A 38 -33.51 -1.32 32.64
C ILE A 38 -33.19 -2.24 33.84
N ARG A 39 -31.91 -2.34 34.23
CA ARG A 39 -31.50 -2.67 35.60
C ARG A 39 -30.47 -1.64 36.09
N PRO A 40 -30.74 -0.96 37.22
CA PRO A 40 -29.72 -0.23 37.97
C PRO A 40 -29.04 -1.20 38.94
N THR A 41 -27.71 -1.25 38.94
CA THR A 41 -26.98 -1.80 40.09
C THR A 41 -25.70 -1.02 40.31
N GLU A 42 -25.78 -0.23 41.37
CA GLU A 42 -24.78 0.54 42.07
C GLU A 42 -23.72 -0.39 42.70
N GLY A 43 -22.43 -0.03 42.60
CA GLY A 43 -21.34 -0.86 43.09
C GLY A 43 -19.97 -0.23 42.88
N ARG A 44 -19.67 0.81 43.67
CA ARG A 44 -18.36 1.48 43.78
C ARG A 44 -17.39 0.59 44.57
N PRO A 45 -16.16 0.39 44.08
CA PRO A 45 -15.01 0.63 44.95
C PRO A 45 -13.95 1.52 44.30
N SER A 46 -13.51 2.50 45.09
CA SER A 46 -12.39 3.39 44.81
C SER A 46 -11.08 2.60 44.74
N ALA A 47 -10.36 2.67 43.62
CA ALA A 47 -9.00 2.16 43.50
C ALA A 47 -8.07 3.27 42.97
N THR A 48 -7.02 3.50 43.73
CA THR A 48 -5.96 4.51 43.60
C THR A 48 -5.20 4.39 42.28
N PRO A 49 -5.06 5.46 41.47
CA PRO A 49 -4.19 5.42 40.30
C PRO A 49 -2.74 5.64 40.73
N LEU A 50 -1.93 4.58 40.67
CA LEU A 50 -0.47 4.67 40.68
C LEU A 50 -0.01 5.31 39.37
N LEU A 51 0.84 6.33 39.49
CA LEU A 51 1.54 7.02 38.40
C LEU A 51 2.51 6.06 37.69
N GLY A 52 1.97 5.23 36.80
CA GLY A 52 2.73 4.49 35.81
C GLY A 52 3.00 5.41 34.62
N SER A 53 4.27 5.69 34.37
CA SER A 53 4.79 6.40 33.20
C SER A 53 4.32 5.70 31.92
N SER A 54 3.16 6.10 31.42
CA SER A 54 2.61 5.62 30.16
C SER A 54 3.47 6.18 29.05
N SER A 55 4.38 5.36 28.51
CA SER A 55 5.07 5.64 27.26
C SER A 55 4.03 6.08 26.24
N ALA A 56 4.11 7.34 25.81
CA ALA A 56 3.18 7.95 24.89
C ALA A 56 3.07 7.10 23.62
N ILE A 57 1.98 6.34 23.51
CA ILE A 57 1.56 5.70 22.27
C ILE A 57 1.20 6.85 21.35
N ARG A 58 2.14 7.28 20.52
CA ARG A 58 1.95 8.36 19.55
C ARG A 58 0.91 7.87 18.53
N PRO A 59 -0.33 8.39 18.52
CA PRO A 59 -1.28 7.99 17.49
C PRO A 59 -0.69 8.39 16.13
N LEU A 60 -0.58 7.42 15.22
CA LEU A 60 -0.19 7.68 13.84
C LEU A 60 -1.28 8.57 13.23
N ALA A 61 -0.95 9.86 13.13
CA ALA A 61 -1.87 10.89 12.69
C ALA A 61 -2.26 10.66 11.22
N THR A 62 -3.55 10.47 10.98
CA THR A 62 -4.14 10.65 9.65
C THR A 62 -4.19 12.16 9.42
N SER A 63 -3.34 12.69 8.53
CA SER A 63 -3.28 14.12 8.26
C SER A 63 -3.35 14.39 6.76
N ILE A 64 -4.23 15.31 6.38
CA ILE A 64 -4.21 15.91 5.05
C ILE A 64 -3.28 17.11 5.14
N THR A 65 -2.20 17.12 4.34
CA THR A 65 -1.31 18.27 4.22
C THR A 65 -1.50 18.90 2.84
N ARG A 66 -1.87 20.18 2.79
CA ARG A 66 -1.93 20.92 1.53
C ARG A 66 -0.57 21.58 1.26
N GLN A 67 0.04 21.29 0.12
CA GLN A 67 1.28 21.91 -0.34
C GLN A 67 1.00 22.62 -1.67
N GLY A 68 0.59 23.89 -1.59
CA GLY A 68 0.08 24.62 -2.75
C GLY A 68 -1.15 23.93 -3.34
N ASP A 69 -1.02 23.46 -4.58
CA ASP A 69 -2.06 22.77 -5.35
C ASP A 69 -2.09 21.25 -5.13
N LEU A 70 -1.15 20.71 -4.37
CA LEU A 70 -1.05 19.28 -4.10
C LEU A 70 -1.62 18.93 -2.72
N LEU A 71 -2.62 18.06 -2.70
CA LEU A 71 -3.08 17.42 -1.46
C LEU A 71 -2.19 16.21 -1.17
N ARG A 72 -1.53 16.17 -0.02
CA ARG A 72 -0.77 15.00 0.44
C ARG A 72 -1.52 14.33 1.58
N PHE A 73 -1.69 13.02 1.45
CA PHE A 73 -2.38 12.21 2.45
C PHE A 73 -1.57 10.95 2.74
N GLN A 74 -1.44 10.62 4.02
CA GLN A 74 -0.81 9.37 4.43
C GLN A 74 -1.68 8.67 5.48
N ARG A 75 -1.86 7.37 5.30
CA ARG A 75 -2.52 6.50 6.27
C ARG A 75 -1.66 5.28 6.54
N ASP A 76 -1.15 5.22 7.76
CA ASP A 76 -0.32 4.13 8.26
C ASP A 76 -0.78 3.77 9.68
N ILE A 77 -1.86 3.00 9.76
CA ILE A 77 -2.44 2.61 11.05
C ILE A 77 -1.97 1.19 11.39
N ALA A 78 -1.27 1.05 12.50
CA ALA A 78 -0.77 -0.23 12.96
C ALA A 78 -1.92 -1.24 13.14
N GLY A 79 -1.81 -2.40 12.52
CA GLY A 79 -2.82 -3.47 12.57
C GLY A 79 -4.03 -3.25 11.67
N ASP A 80 -4.10 -2.16 10.90
CA ASP A 80 -5.19 -1.95 9.94
C ASP A 80 -5.12 -3.00 8.82
N ALA A 81 -6.21 -3.73 8.64
CA ALA A 81 -6.38 -4.77 7.63
C ALA A 81 -7.53 -4.45 6.66
N LYS A 82 -8.03 -3.21 6.65
CA LYS A 82 -9.08 -2.81 5.72
C LYS A 82 -8.53 -2.82 4.29
N PRO A 83 -9.27 -3.40 3.32
CA PRO A 83 -8.78 -3.49 1.95
C PRO A 83 -8.59 -2.10 1.34
N ILE A 84 -7.61 -1.99 0.46
CA ILE A 84 -7.44 -0.82 -0.41
C ILE A 84 -8.22 -1.12 -1.69
N VAL A 85 -9.24 -0.32 -1.98
CA VAL A 85 -10.08 -0.46 -3.17
C VAL A 85 -9.70 0.60 -4.17
N LEU A 86 -9.39 0.19 -5.40
CA LEU A 86 -9.16 1.05 -6.55
C LEU A 86 -10.24 0.75 -7.59
N GLU A 87 -10.94 1.78 -8.02
CA GLU A 87 -12.02 1.69 -9.00
C GLU A 87 -11.83 2.77 -10.07
N ALA A 88 -12.05 2.42 -11.33
CA ALA A 88 -12.00 3.36 -12.45
C ALA A 88 -12.80 2.85 -13.66
N ASP A 89 -13.13 3.76 -14.57
CA ASP A 89 -13.73 3.40 -15.87
C ASP A 89 -12.78 2.48 -16.66
N ARG A 90 -11.52 2.88 -16.81
CA ARG A 90 -10.49 2.11 -17.52
C ARG A 90 -9.28 1.90 -16.63
N VAL A 91 -8.72 0.69 -16.70
CA VAL A 91 -7.48 0.34 -15.98
C VAL A 91 -6.47 -0.30 -16.93
N VAL A 92 -5.27 0.25 -16.94
CA VAL A 92 -4.10 -0.33 -17.62
C VAL A 92 -3.07 -0.70 -16.56
N THR A 93 -2.42 -1.86 -16.69
CA THR A 93 -1.43 -2.34 -15.71
C THR A 93 -0.18 -2.93 -16.37
N TRP A 94 0.96 -2.71 -15.74
CA TRP A 94 2.24 -3.32 -16.10
C TRP A 94 3.14 -3.41 -14.86
N ASN A 95 4.25 -4.12 -14.99
CA ASN A 95 5.28 -4.19 -13.95
C ASN A 95 6.41 -3.20 -14.28
N GLU A 96 6.85 -2.45 -13.28
CA GLU A 96 7.94 -1.49 -13.42
C GLU A 96 8.76 -1.43 -12.13
N GLY A 97 10.07 -1.69 -12.23
CA GLY A 97 10.97 -1.60 -11.07
C GLY A 97 10.59 -2.53 -9.91
N GLY A 98 10.02 -3.71 -10.20
CA GLY A 98 9.55 -4.66 -9.17
C GLY A 98 8.19 -4.32 -8.56
N MET A 99 7.60 -3.16 -8.91
CA MET A 99 6.25 -2.78 -8.49
C MET A 99 5.24 -3.11 -9.58
N VAL A 100 3.99 -3.31 -9.17
CA VAL A 100 2.86 -3.32 -10.09
C VAL A 100 2.32 -1.90 -10.19
N VAL A 101 2.19 -1.40 -11.41
CA VAL A 101 1.66 -0.08 -11.69
C VAL A 101 0.26 -0.22 -12.30
N PHE A 102 -0.66 0.61 -11.84
CA PHE A 102 -2.00 0.73 -12.39
C PHE A 102 -2.22 2.17 -12.85
N LEU A 103 -2.46 2.37 -14.14
CA LEU A 103 -2.98 3.61 -14.68
C LEU A 103 -4.51 3.53 -14.69
N LEU A 104 -5.14 4.44 -13.95
CA LEU A 104 -6.57 4.55 -13.74
C LEU A 104 -7.09 5.77 -14.51
N GLU A 105 -8.06 5.58 -15.39
CA GLU A 105 -8.60 6.66 -16.24
C GLU A 105 -10.13 6.73 -16.13
N GLY A 106 -10.67 7.95 -16.23
CA GLY A 106 -12.10 8.25 -16.15
C GLY A 106 -12.56 8.48 -14.71
N HIS A 107 -13.82 8.18 -14.40
CA HIS A 107 -14.33 8.40 -13.05
C HIS A 107 -13.75 7.35 -12.09
N GLY A 108 -12.78 7.78 -11.30
CA GLY A 108 -12.04 6.92 -10.40
C GLY A 108 -12.36 7.15 -8.93
N LEU A 109 -12.20 6.09 -8.14
CA LEU A 109 -12.31 6.09 -6.69
C LEU A 109 -11.16 5.26 -6.11
N ALA A 110 -10.42 5.85 -5.17
CA ALA A 110 -9.55 5.12 -4.26
C ALA A 110 -10.18 5.16 -2.86
N GLN A 111 -10.27 4.02 -2.20
CA GLN A 111 -10.90 3.92 -0.89
C GLN A 111 -10.11 2.99 0.03
N GLN A 112 -9.96 3.40 1.29
CA GLN A 112 -9.51 2.54 2.36
C GLN A 112 -10.30 2.88 3.63
N SER A 113 -11.14 1.94 4.09
CA SER A 113 -12.06 2.18 5.22
C SER A 113 -12.96 3.40 4.95
N VAL A 114 -12.99 4.38 5.86
CA VAL A 114 -13.74 5.64 5.75
C VAL A 114 -13.07 6.72 4.87
N VAL A 115 -11.84 6.49 4.41
CA VAL A 115 -11.15 7.45 3.54
C VAL A 115 -11.50 7.15 2.11
N GLN A 116 -12.00 8.16 1.40
CA GLN A 116 -12.38 8.07 -0.01
C GLN A 116 -11.70 9.19 -0.81
N THR A 117 -11.29 8.88 -2.03
CA THR A 117 -10.69 9.87 -2.94
C THR A 117 -11.26 9.68 -4.33
N ARG A 118 -11.98 10.68 -4.81
CA ARG A 118 -12.51 10.71 -6.19
C ARG A 118 -11.57 11.51 -7.08
N PHE A 119 -11.37 11.05 -8.31
CA PHE A 119 -10.46 11.66 -9.29
C PHE A 119 -10.85 11.31 -10.73
N GLN A 120 -10.30 12.05 -11.70
CA GLN A 120 -10.49 11.78 -13.14
C GLN A 120 -9.36 10.92 -13.75
N ARG A 121 -8.16 10.99 -13.19
CA ARG A 121 -7.03 10.15 -13.62
C ARG A 121 -6.10 9.91 -12.45
N ALA A 122 -5.54 8.71 -12.36
CA ALA A 122 -4.54 8.41 -11.34
C ALA A 122 -3.55 7.33 -11.80
N VAL A 123 -2.40 7.30 -11.14
CA VAL A 123 -1.48 6.17 -11.17
C VAL A 123 -1.34 5.62 -9.75
N ALA A 124 -1.39 4.31 -9.61
CA ALA A 124 -1.11 3.62 -8.35
C ALA A 124 0.12 2.71 -8.52
N PHE A 125 1.09 2.86 -7.63
CA PHE A 125 2.25 2.00 -7.50
C PHE A 125 2.05 1.08 -6.30
N VAL A 126 2.16 -0.23 -6.53
CA VAL A 126 1.96 -1.25 -5.50
C VAL A 126 3.20 -2.12 -5.37
N ASP A 127 3.76 -2.13 -4.18
CA ASP A 127 4.97 -2.90 -3.85
C ASP A 127 4.59 -4.33 -3.40
N LEU A 128 4.40 -5.22 -4.39
CA LEU A 128 4.12 -6.63 -4.12
C LEU A 128 5.31 -7.38 -3.49
N PRO A 129 6.58 -7.17 -3.91
CA PRO A 129 7.71 -7.82 -3.27
C PRO A 129 7.77 -7.52 -1.76
N ARG A 130 7.55 -6.27 -1.37
CA ARG A 130 7.51 -5.90 0.05
C ARG A 130 6.32 -6.50 0.77
N TYR A 131 5.15 -6.56 0.13
CA TYR A 131 3.98 -7.20 0.72
C TYR A 131 4.24 -8.68 1.03
N GLN A 132 4.88 -9.42 0.13
CA GLN A 132 5.21 -10.84 0.33
C GLN A 132 6.16 -11.05 1.53
N ASN A 133 7.09 -10.13 1.74
CA ASN A 133 8.08 -10.23 2.82
C ASN A 133 7.56 -9.73 4.18
N THR A 134 6.70 -8.71 4.18
CA THR A 134 6.30 -8.01 5.41
C THR A 134 4.85 -8.25 5.82
N GLY A 135 4.01 -8.73 4.90
CA GLY A 135 2.56 -8.81 5.07
C GLY A 135 1.87 -7.44 5.08
N ILE A 136 2.56 -6.35 4.74
CA ILE A 136 2.01 -4.99 4.69
C ILE A 136 2.03 -4.50 3.23
N LEU A 137 0.85 -4.30 2.68
CA LEU A 137 0.61 -3.74 1.36
C LEU A 137 0.88 -2.25 1.41
N HIS A 138 1.78 -1.79 0.55
CA HIS A 138 2.07 -0.37 0.35
C HIS A 138 1.57 0.06 -1.03
N ALA A 139 0.63 1.00 -1.05
CA ALA A 139 0.12 1.60 -2.26
C ALA A 139 0.34 3.11 -2.24
N SER A 140 1.14 3.59 -3.19
CA SER A 140 1.36 5.03 -3.42
C SER A 140 0.58 5.45 -4.66
N ILE A 141 -0.34 6.39 -4.50
CA ILE A 141 -1.29 6.82 -5.53
C ILE A 141 -1.06 8.29 -5.83
N TYR A 142 -0.96 8.65 -7.10
CA TYR A 142 -0.97 10.03 -7.56
C TYR A 142 -2.17 10.25 -8.45
N ALA A 143 -3.01 11.24 -8.10
CA ALA A 143 -4.26 11.54 -8.77
C ALA A 143 -4.28 12.98 -9.30
N GLU A 144 -4.91 13.17 -10.45
CA GLU A 144 -5.11 14.46 -11.11
C GLU A 144 -6.56 14.58 -11.61
N GLY A 145 -7.00 15.83 -11.77
CA GLY A 145 -8.30 16.17 -12.36
C GLY A 145 -9.42 16.13 -11.33
N GLN A 146 -9.72 17.30 -10.75
CA GLN A 146 -10.78 17.53 -9.77
C GLN A 146 -10.78 16.47 -8.66
N VAL A 147 -9.69 16.44 -7.90
CA VAL A 147 -9.54 15.48 -6.81
C VAL A 147 -10.34 15.95 -5.61
N ARG A 148 -11.18 15.05 -5.10
CA ARG A 148 -11.90 15.25 -3.85
C ARG A 148 -11.49 14.17 -2.86
N LEU A 149 -10.73 14.58 -1.85
CA LEU A 149 -10.31 13.73 -0.74
C LEU A 149 -11.28 13.92 0.42
N ASP A 150 -11.96 12.84 0.79
CA ASP A 150 -12.89 12.78 1.89
C ASP A 150 -12.30 11.89 2.98
N THR A 151 -11.94 12.50 4.09
CA THR A 151 -11.73 11.82 5.35
C THR A 151 -12.98 12.06 6.19
N SER A 152 -13.44 11.08 6.96
CA SER A 152 -14.66 11.22 7.78
C SER A 152 -14.74 12.50 8.66
N VAL A 153 -13.62 13.19 8.87
CA VAL A 153 -13.50 14.44 9.64
C VAL A 153 -13.34 15.69 8.76
N GLU A 154 -12.86 15.55 7.52
CA GLU A 154 -12.48 16.66 6.66
C GLU A 154 -12.58 16.29 5.17
N VAL A 155 -13.16 17.20 4.39
CA VAL A 155 -13.24 17.10 2.93
C VAL A 155 -12.38 18.19 2.31
N GLN A 156 -11.50 17.79 1.39
CA GLN A 156 -10.56 18.68 0.70
C GLN A 156 -10.64 18.46 -0.81
N ASP A 157 -10.90 19.53 -1.54
CA ASP A 157 -10.86 19.55 -3.00
C ASP A 157 -9.55 20.16 -3.48
N GLY A 158 -8.99 19.61 -4.56
CA GLY A 158 -7.76 20.08 -5.16
C GLY A 158 -7.55 19.58 -6.59
N PRO A 159 -6.68 20.20 -7.37
CA PRO A 159 -6.40 19.75 -8.73
C PRO A 159 -5.59 18.44 -8.76
N ARG A 160 -4.82 18.15 -7.69
CA ARG A 160 -3.90 17.02 -7.60
C ARG A 160 -3.86 16.46 -6.17
N ALA A 161 -3.63 15.15 -6.05
CA ALA A 161 -3.34 14.52 -4.77
C ALA A 161 -2.27 13.44 -4.87
N ALA A 162 -1.50 13.28 -3.80
CA ALA A 162 -0.61 12.16 -3.56
C ALA A 162 -1.05 11.45 -2.27
N LEU A 163 -1.33 10.15 -2.37
CA LEU A 163 -1.79 9.32 -1.27
C LEU A 163 -0.81 8.20 -1.01
N ASP A 164 -0.47 7.99 0.25
CA ASP A 164 0.31 6.85 0.73
C ASP A 164 -0.56 6.01 1.65
N LEU A 165 -0.99 4.85 1.16
CA LEU A 165 -1.90 3.94 1.86
C LEU A 165 -1.18 2.65 2.22
N ASN A 166 -1.20 2.32 3.52
CA ASN A 166 -0.66 1.07 4.04
C ASN A 166 -1.79 0.21 4.62
N SER A 167 -1.77 -1.10 4.33
CA SER A 167 -2.75 -2.05 4.89
C SER A 167 -2.16 -3.45 5.00
N ARG A 168 -2.60 -4.25 5.97
CA ARG A 168 -2.36 -5.71 5.99
C ARG A 168 -3.38 -6.49 5.16
N GLY A 169 -4.44 -5.80 4.70
CA GLY A 169 -5.50 -6.39 3.90
C GLY A 169 -5.10 -6.58 2.44
N GLU A 170 -6.12 -6.84 1.62
CA GLU A 170 -5.98 -7.06 0.19
C GLU A 170 -6.14 -5.76 -0.62
N LEU A 171 -5.57 -5.76 -1.84
CA LEU A 171 -5.87 -4.77 -2.87
C LEU A 171 -7.05 -5.27 -3.72
N LYS A 172 -8.13 -4.50 -3.79
CA LYS A 172 -9.26 -4.77 -4.68
C LYS A 172 -9.22 -3.81 -5.85
N LEU A 173 -9.16 -4.36 -7.05
CA LEU A 173 -9.26 -3.60 -8.29
C LEU A 173 -10.62 -3.81 -8.93
N ARG A 174 -11.32 -2.72 -9.24
CA ARG A 174 -12.62 -2.72 -9.91
C ARG A 174 -12.54 -1.91 -11.20
N VAL A 175 -13.00 -2.50 -12.30
CA VAL A 175 -13.09 -1.82 -13.59
C VAL A 175 -14.55 -1.65 -13.91
N LEU A 176 -15.00 -0.40 -14.06
CA LEU A 176 -16.40 -0.09 -14.34
C LEU A 176 -16.76 -0.34 -15.80
N LYS A 177 -15.80 -0.14 -16.72
CA LYS A 177 -16.01 -0.33 -18.16
C LYS A 177 -14.92 -1.20 -18.76
N GLY A 178 -15.31 -2.39 -19.21
CA GLY A 178 -14.43 -3.30 -19.93
C GLY A 178 -13.56 -4.15 -19.01
N LYS A 179 -12.32 -4.39 -19.43
CA LYS A 179 -11.37 -5.30 -18.76
C LYS A 179 -10.05 -4.59 -18.48
N VAL A 180 -9.33 -5.07 -17.47
CA VAL A 180 -7.95 -4.62 -17.19
C VAL A 180 -7.07 -4.91 -18.41
N GLN A 181 -6.43 -3.87 -18.94
CA GLN A 181 -5.51 -3.99 -20.06
C GLN A 181 -4.08 -4.16 -19.53
N ARG A 182 -3.32 -5.11 -20.08
CA ARG A 182 -1.90 -5.30 -19.73
C ARG A 182 -1.03 -4.70 -20.82
N GLU A 183 -0.68 -3.44 -20.64
CA GLU A 183 0.11 -2.67 -21.60
C GLU A 183 1.03 -1.72 -20.85
N THR A 184 2.26 -1.57 -21.32
CA THR A 184 3.19 -0.62 -20.71
C THR A 184 2.83 0.80 -21.11
N GLN A 185 2.60 1.65 -20.11
CA GLN A 185 2.34 3.07 -20.31
C GLN A 185 3.40 3.94 -19.63
N ALA A 186 4.61 3.41 -19.40
CA ALA A 186 5.66 4.08 -18.61
C ALA A 186 6.03 5.51 -19.04
N ASN A 187 5.74 5.89 -20.30
CA ASN A 187 5.99 7.23 -20.85
C ASN A 187 4.83 8.20 -20.65
N ASP A 188 3.76 7.81 -19.96
CA ASP A 188 2.62 8.69 -19.72
C ASP A 188 3.04 9.91 -18.89
N PRO A 189 2.63 11.14 -19.26
CA PRO A 189 3.02 12.35 -18.54
C PRO A 189 2.59 12.35 -17.07
N LEU A 190 1.51 11.66 -16.71
CA LEU A 190 1.05 11.53 -15.32
C LEU A 190 2.04 10.71 -14.48
N ILE A 191 2.65 9.67 -15.05
CA ILE A 191 3.65 8.84 -14.37
C ILE A 191 4.94 9.63 -14.15
N VAL A 192 5.36 10.39 -15.17
CA VAL A 192 6.56 11.24 -15.06
C VAL A 192 6.38 12.24 -13.91
N ARG A 193 5.21 12.88 -13.82
CA ARG A 193 4.89 13.79 -12.71
C ARG A 193 4.83 13.08 -11.37
N ALA A 194 4.20 11.91 -11.29
CA ALA A 194 4.14 11.13 -10.05
C ALA A 194 5.56 10.80 -9.52
N LYS A 195 6.46 10.36 -10.41
CA LYS A 195 7.85 10.06 -10.06
C LYS A 195 8.62 11.31 -9.61
N GLN A 196 8.42 12.46 -10.26
CA GLN A 196 9.02 13.73 -9.84
C GLN A 196 8.60 14.15 -8.43
N LEU A 197 7.41 13.75 -8.00
CA LEU A 197 6.89 14.00 -6.65
C LEU A 197 7.30 12.91 -5.63
N GLY A 198 8.12 11.95 -6.04
CA GLY A 198 8.57 10.82 -5.21
C GLY A 198 7.51 9.74 -4.98
N VAL A 199 6.41 9.76 -5.74
CA VAL A 199 5.36 8.72 -5.65
C VAL A 199 5.86 7.46 -6.35
N GLY A 200 5.81 6.32 -5.65
CA GLY A 200 6.35 5.05 -6.16
C GLY A 200 7.86 4.88 -5.99
N THR A 201 8.56 5.86 -5.41
CA THR A 201 9.99 5.76 -5.08
C THR A 201 10.18 5.81 -3.57
N LYS A 202 9.68 4.81 -2.84
CA LYS A 202 10.16 4.59 -1.48
C LYS A 202 11.30 3.60 -1.56
N PRO A 203 12.56 4.01 -1.26
CA PRO A 203 13.63 3.06 -1.05
C PRO A 203 13.12 2.06 0.00
N VAL A 204 13.17 0.77 -0.33
CA VAL A 204 13.10 -0.25 0.70
C VAL A 204 14.29 0.04 1.60
N THR A 205 14.07 0.71 2.73
CA THR A 205 15.04 0.73 3.81
C THR A 205 15.11 -0.71 4.29
N GLN A 206 15.98 -1.48 3.64
CA GLN A 206 16.40 -2.79 4.09
C GLN A 206 16.86 -2.55 5.54
N PRO A 207 16.26 -3.22 6.54
CA PRO A 207 16.77 -3.12 7.90
C PRO A 207 18.25 -3.44 7.82
N ALA A 208 19.09 -2.52 8.28
CA ALA A 208 20.53 -2.67 8.25
C ALA A 208 20.85 -4.06 8.79
N THR A 209 21.32 -4.96 7.91
CA THR A 209 21.99 -6.15 8.36
C THR A 209 23.15 -5.62 9.18
N SER A 210 23.03 -5.76 10.50
CA SER A 210 24.13 -5.54 11.42
C SER A 210 25.36 -6.15 10.78
N SER A 211 26.31 -5.31 10.42
CA SER A 211 27.64 -5.73 10.01
C SER A 211 28.15 -6.60 11.15
N ILE A 212 28.02 -7.92 11.01
CA ILE A 212 28.73 -8.88 11.83
C ILE A 212 30.19 -8.53 11.59
N ALA A 213 30.81 -7.94 12.62
CA ALA A 213 32.22 -7.65 12.60
C ALA A 213 32.96 -8.94 12.20
N PRO A 214 33.91 -8.87 11.26
CA PRO A 214 34.73 -10.03 10.93
C PRO A 214 35.39 -10.54 12.22
N PRO A 215 35.41 -11.86 12.47
CA PRO A 215 36.11 -12.40 13.62
C PRO A 215 37.59 -11.99 13.55
N PRO A 216 38.18 -11.50 14.66
CA PRO A 216 39.60 -11.17 14.68
C PRO A 216 40.45 -12.43 14.50
N GLY A 217 41.28 -12.42 13.44
CA GLY A 217 42.57 -13.09 13.38
C GLY A 217 42.58 -14.62 13.47
N SER A 218 42.41 -15.29 12.34
CA SER A 218 43.04 -16.60 12.13
C SER A 218 44.52 -16.37 11.80
N SER A 219 45.41 -16.69 12.73
CA SER A 219 46.86 -16.67 12.54
C SER A 219 47.28 -17.53 11.35
N PRO A 220 48.30 -17.14 10.56
CA PRO A 220 48.81 -17.96 9.48
C PRO A 220 49.46 -19.26 10.01
N PRO A 221 49.39 -20.37 9.26
CA PRO A 221 50.06 -21.62 9.63
C PRO A 221 51.58 -21.45 9.60
N VAL A 222 52.23 -21.83 10.70
CA VAL A 222 53.69 -21.95 10.81
C VAL A 222 54.15 -23.04 9.84
N ALA A 223 55.02 -22.67 8.90
CA ALA A 223 55.65 -23.60 7.98
C ALA A 223 56.63 -24.51 8.74
N SER A 224 56.43 -25.82 8.65
CA SER A 224 57.39 -26.82 9.15
C SER A 224 58.65 -26.85 8.27
N PRO A 225 59.85 -26.95 8.86
CA PRO A 225 61.10 -27.01 8.10
C PRO A 225 61.30 -28.37 7.39
N PRO A 226 62.06 -28.41 6.28
CA PRO A 226 62.34 -29.64 5.54
C PRO A 226 63.28 -30.58 6.31
N VAL A 227 62.87 -31.84 6.45
CA VAL A 227 63.71 -32.93 6.96
C VAL A 227 64.71 -33.31 5.85
N ALA A 228 66.00 -33.16 6.15
CA ALA A 228 67.09 -33.64 5.32
C ALA A 228 67.12 -35.18 5.29
N SER A 229 67.26 -35.76 4.11
CA SER A 229 67.54 -37.19 3.93
C SER A 229 69.06 -37.44 3.98
N PRO A 230 69.54 -38.42 4.77
CA PRO A 230 70.95 -38.84 4.80
C PRO A 230 71.27 -39.91 3.70
N PRO A 231 72.55 -40.31 3.50
CA PRO A 231 73.12 -40.74 2.22
C PRO A 231 72.78 -42.16 1.76
#